data_AF-A0A3C0TP58-F1
#
_entry.id   AF-A0A3C0TP58-F1
#
_cell.length_a   1.000
_cell.length_b   1.000
_cell.length_c   1.000
_cell.angle_alpha   90.00
_cell.angle_beta   90.00
_cell.angle_gamma   90.00
#
_symmetry.space_group_name_H-M   'P 1'
#
loop_
_entity.id
_entity.type
_entity.pdbx_description
1 polymer ?
#
loop_
_entity_poly.entity_id
_entity_poly.type
_entity_poly.pdbx_seq_one_letter_code
_entity_poly.pdbx_strand_id
1 'polypeptide(L)'
;MAGPFVDKDGEVSFVIGINKADPDIGQFGGAVLIRYSLKTFLAYLDKIKVSGEEVVWVLAPNGSVLKQPDMYRIRLDPRPYVSPDIESAPRFFLGDVGIVVHQDFSIVPGRPLIRIVISVPSDLLFEEVRSVL
;
A
#
# COMPACT_ATOMS: atom_id res chain seq x y z
N MET A 1 10.79 12.87 -5.21
CA MET A 1 10.53 11.53 -4.64
C MET A 1 10.53 10.54 -5.80
N ALA A 2 11.15 9.38 -5.61
CA ALA A 2 11.11 8.27 -6.55
C ALA A 2 10.72 6.98 -5.80
N GLY A 3 10.00 6.10 -6.48
CA GLY A 3 9.43 4.89 -5.90
C GLY A 3 7.93 5.00 -5.58
N PRO A 4 7.37 3.95 -4.96
CA PRO A 4 8.05 2.80 -4.38
C PRO A 4 8.62 1.86 -5.44
N PHE A 5 9.70 1.14 -5.10
CA PHE A 5 10.31 0.13 -5.95
C PHE A 5 10.85 -1.01 -5.09
N VAL A 6 10.92 -2.21 -5.68
CA VAL A 6 11.64 -3.34 -5.08
C VAL A 6 13.12 -3.16 -5.39
N ASP A 7 13.94 -3.14 -4.35
CA ASP A 7 15.39 -3.01 -4.50
C ASP A 7 16.08 -4.37 -4.74
N LYS A 8 17.41 -4.34 -4.86
CA LYS A 8 18.25 -5.52 -5.12
C LYS A 8 18.16 -6.59 -4.03
N ASP A 9 17.75 -6.21 -2.82
CA ASP A 9 17.63 -7.10 -1.66
C ASP A 9 16.18 -7.63 -1.53
N GLY A 10 15.30 -7.29 -2.47
CA GLY A 10 13.89 -7.67 -2.48
C GLY A 10 13.02 -6.81 -1.56
N GLU A 11 13.57 -5.74 -0.96
CA GLU A 11 12.80 -4.87 -0.07
C GLU A 11 12.09 -3.76 -0.85
N VAL A 12 10.89 -3.41 -0.42
CA VAL A 12 10.17 -2.26 -0.99
C VAL A 12 10.74 -0.99 -0.35
N SER A 13 11.27 -0.10 -1.19
CA SER A 13 11.93 1.14 -0.78
C SER A 13 11.40 2.34 -1.55
N PHE A 14 11.66 3.55 -1.04
CA PHE A 14 11.52 4.80 -1.78
C PHE A 14 12.66 5.77 -1.45
N VAL A 15 12.83 6.79 -2.30
CA VAL A 15 13.87 7.82 -2.14
C VAL A 15 13.25 9.21 -2.11
N ILE A 16 13.60 9.97 -1.07
CA ILE A 16 13.36 11.41 -0.99
C ILE A 16 14.66 12.12 -1.38
N GLY A 17 14.56 13.09 -2.28
CA GLY A 17 15.67 13.97 -2.65
C GLY A 17 15.36 15.38 -2.19
N ILE A 18 16.32 16.02 -1.53
CA ILE A 18 16.27 17.42 -1.11
C ILE A 18 17.38 18.13 -1.87
N ASN A 19 17.02 19.07 -2.75
CA ASN A 19 18.00 19.87 -3.47
C ASN A 19 18.56 20.97 -2.56
N LYS A 20 19.87 21.20 -2.65
CA LYS A 20 20.54 22.36 -2.05
C LYS A 20 20.76 23.39 -3.15
N ALA A 21 20.29 24.60 -2.93
CA ALA A 21 20.69 25.74 -3.75
C ALA A 21 22.05 26.26 -3.26
N ASP A 22 22.87 26.68 -4.21
CA ASP A 22 24.00 27.57 -3.95
C ASP A 22 23.44 28.92 -3.45
N PRO A 23 23.85 29.41 -2.27
CA PRO A 23 23.28 30.61 -1.70
C PRO A 23 23.66 31.89 -2.46
N ASP A 24 24.76 31.89 -3.22
CA ASP A 24 25.31 33.07 -3.86
C ASP A 24 24.70 33.28 -5.25
N ILE A 25 24.50 32.18 -6.00
CA ILE A 25 23.98 32.23 -7.38
C ILE A 25 22.58 31.63 -7.54
N GLY A 26 22.01 31.04 -6.49
CA GLY A 26 20.68 30.42 -6.51
C GLY A 26 20.57 29.16 -7.37
N GLN A 27 21.68 28.67 -7.92
CA GLN A 27 21.71 27.50 -8.80
C GLN A 27 21.77 26.18 -8.00
N PHE A 28 21.63 25.06 -8.70
CA PHE A 28 21.77 23.75 -8.09
C PHE A 28 23.19 23.55 -7.55
N GLY A 29 23.32 23.43 -6.22
CA GLY A 29 24.58 23.21 -5.51
C GLY A 29 24.77 21.78 -5.00
N GLY A 30 23.83 20.88 -5.29
CA GLY A 30 23.87 19.47 -4.87
C GLY A 30 22.53 18.97 -4.35
N ALA A 31 22.50 17.71 -3.89
CA ALA A 31 21.31 17.10 -3.31
C ALA A 31 21.64 16.13 -2.17
N VAL A 32 20.76 16.06 -1.18
CA VAL A 32 20.72 14.99 -0.18
C VAL A 32 19.69 13.97 -0.62
N LEU A 33 20.08 12.71 -0.71
CA LEU A 33 19.19 11.59 -1.01
C LEU A 33 19.01 10.75 0.25
N ILE A 34 17.75 10.55 0.65
CA ILE A 34 17.38 9.71 1.78
C ILE A 34 16.60 8.52 1.21
N ARG A 35 17.18 7.33 1.33
CA ARG A 35 16.49 6.07 1.03
C ARG A 35 15.81 5.57 2.30
N TYR A 36 14.54 5.20 2.17
CA TYR A 36 13.75 4.63 3.25
C TYR A 36 13.23 3.25 2.82
N SER A 37 13.46 2.23 3.66
CA SER A 37 12.90 0.89 3.48
C SER A 37 11.53 0.82 4.15
N LEU A 38 10.53 0.30 3.44
CA LEU A 38 9.19 0.04 3.97
C LEU A 38 9.10 -1.30 4.72
N LYS A 39 10.21 -2.04 4.89
CA LYS A 39 10.21 -3.38 5.51
C LYS A 39 9.43 -3.44 6.83
N THR A 40 9.75 -2.58 7.79
CA THR A 40 9.09 -2.57 9.11
C THR A 40 7.62 -2.17 8.99
N PHE A 41 7.29 -1.26 8.08
CA PHE A 41 5.92 -0.85 7.83
C PHE A 41 5.09 -2.00 7.24
N LEU A 42 5.62 -2.70 6.23
CA LEU A 42 4.95 -3.87 5.65
C LEU A 42 4.79 -5.00 6.67
N ALA A 43 5.83 -5.28 7.47
CA ALA A 43 5.76 -6.26 8.55
C ALA A 43 4.75 -5.91 9.66
N TYR A 44 4.44 -4.62 9.84
CA TYR A 44 3.36 -4.20 10.72
C TYR A 44 1.98 -4.53 10.13
N LEU A 45 1.80 -4.39 8.82
CA LEU A 45 0.54 -4.70 8.13
C LEU A 45 0.19 -6.20 8.19
N ASP A 46 1.18 -7.10 8.27
CA ASP A 46 0.99 -8.55 8.43
C ASP A 46 0.21 -8.91 9.71
N LYS A 47 0.17 -8.00 10.68
CA LYS A 47 -0.56 -8.18 11.94
C LYS A 47 -2.04 -7.87 11.82
N ILE A 48 -2.47 -7.24 10.73
CA ILE A 48 -3.87 -6.91 10.47
C ILE A 48 -4.54 -8.14 9.85
N LYS A 49 -5.42 -8.76 10.63
CA LYS A 49 -6.02 -10.05 10.31
C LYS A 49 -7.52 -10.04 10.55
N VAL A 50 -8.23 -10.82 9.74
CA VAL A 50 -9.66 -11.13 9.91
C VAL A 50 -9.77 -12.64 10.05
N SER A 51 -10.42 -13.12 11.10
CA SER A 51 -10.49 -14.56 11.42
C SER A 51 -9.12 -15.27 11.44
N GLY A 52 -8.06 -14.56 11.84
CA GLY A 52 -6.68 -15.10 11.89
C GLY A 52 -5.91 -15.03 10.57
N GLU A 53 -6.55 -14.57 9.50
CA GLU A 53 -6.00 -14.55 8.15
C GLU A 53 -5.59 -13.15 7.69
N GLU A 54 -4.50 -13.07 6.92
CA GLU A 54 -4.03 -11.80 6.35
C GLU A 54 -4.97 -11.32 5.24
N VAL A 55 -5.37 -10.05 5.29
CA VAL A 55 -6.31 -9.45 4.33
C VAL A 55 -5.76 -8.20 3.65
N VAL A 56 -4.54 -7.78 4.02
CA VAL A 56 -3.96 -6.53 3.55
C VAL A 56 -3.12 -6.74 2.30
N TRP A 57 -3.43 -5.95 1.28
CA TRP A 57 -2.64 -5.77 0.09
C TRP A 57 -2.00 -4.39 0.11
N VAL A 58 -0.82 -4.28 -0.50
CA VAL A 58 -0.17 -3.00 -0.77
C VAL A 58 0.13 -2.94 -2.25
N LEU A 59 -0.36 -1.89 -2.91
CA LEU A 59 -0.15 -1.65 -4.33
C LEU A 59 0.74 -0.42 -4.52
N ALA A 60 1.57 -0.45 -5.55
CA ALA A 60 2.22 0.73 -6.09
C ALA A 60 1.19 1.62 -6.81
N PRO A 61 1.50 2.91 -7.05
CA PRO A 61 0.59 3.83 -7.75
C PRO A 61 0.18 3.38 -9.15
N ASN A 62 0.99 2.53 -9.79
CA ASN A 62 0.70 1.94 -11.10
C ASN A 62 -0.16 0.65 -11.02
N GLY A 63 -0.67 0.29 -9.84
CA GLY A 63 -1.45 -0.92 -9.60
C GLY A 63 -0.63 -2.22 -9.44
N SER A 64 0.70 -2.15 -9.52
CA SER A 64 1.57 -3.31 -9.28
C SER A 64 1.53 -3.74 -7.82
N VAL A 65 1.55 -5.05 -7.57
CA VAL A 65 1.48 -5.61 -6.21
C VAL A 65 2.85 -5.49 -5.53
N LEU A 66 2.89 -4.85 -4.37
CA LEU A 66 4.08 -4.74 -3.50
C LEU A 66 4.00 -5.69 -2.30
N LYS A 67 2.78 -5.91 -1.78
CA LYS A 67 2.46 -6.96 -0.80
C LYS A 67 1.07 -7.52 -1.12
N GLN A 68 0.91 -8.82 -0.86
CA GLN A 68 -0.37 -9.52 -0.85
C GLN A 68 -0.40 -10.51 0.33
N PRO A 69 -1.58 -10.98 0.76
CA PRO A 69 -1.71 -12.09 1.70
C PRO A 69 -1.00 -13.35 1.21
N ASP A 70 -0.55 -14.24 2.10
CA ASP A 70 0.18 -15.46 1.74
C ASP A 70 -0.72 -16.66 1.39
N MET A 71 -1.92 -16.78 1.95
CA MET A 71 -2.78 -17.95 1.70
C MET A 71 -3.66 -17.77 0.46
N TYR A 72 -3.36 -18.46 -0.64
CA TYR A 72 -4.09 -18.32 -1.91
C TYR A 72 -5.60 -18.61 -1.82
N ARG A 73 -6.01 -19.54 -0.94
CA ARG A 73 -7.41 -20.03 -0.86
C ARG A 73 -8.44 -19.00 -0.38
N ILE A 74 -7.98 -17.93 0.25
CA ILE A 74 -8.81 -16.88 0.87
C ILE A 74 -8.48 -15.50 0.29
N ARG A 75 -7.81 -15.45 -0.87
CA ARG A 75 -7.46 -14.19 -1.52
C ARG A 75 -8.60 -13.72 -2.41
N LEU A 76 -9.13 -12.54 -2.08
CA LEU A 76 -9.84 -11.70 -3.04
C LEU A 76 -8.82 -10.73 -3.65
N ASP A 77 -8.50 -10.88 -4.94
CA ASP A 77 -7.64 -9.92 -5.65
C ASP A 77 -8.35 -8.57 -5.76
N PRO A 78 -7.82 -7.50 -5.15
CA PRO A 78 -8.53 -6.22 -5.11
C PRO A 78 -8.42 -5.42 -6.40
N ARG A 79 -7.46 -5.73 -7.30
CA ARG A 79 -7.13 -4.87 -8.46
C ARG A 79 -8.33 -4.54 -9.37
N PRO A 80 -9.29 -5.46 -9.63
CA PRO A 80 -10.48 -5.14 -10.41
C PRO A 80 -11.46 -4.17 -9.72
N TYR A 81 -11.37 -4.01 -8.40
CA TYR A 81 -12.33 -3.27 -7.57
C TYR A 81 -11.78 -1.94 -7.05
N VAL A 82 -10.51 -1.64 -7.37
CA VAL A 82 -9.80 -0.45 -6.92
C VAL A 82 -9.82 0.60 -8.03
N SER A 83 -10.27 1.82 -7.71
CA SER A 83 -10.34 2.92 -8.67
C SER A 83 -8.95 3.32 -9.17
N PRO A 84 -8.75 3.71 -10.43
CA PRO A 84 -7.47 4.28 -10.88
C PRO A 84 -7.18 5.68 -10.31
N ASP A 85 -8.19 6.36 -9.76
CA ASP A 85 -8.06 7.73 -9.24
C ASP A 85 -7.31 7.79 -7.90
N ILE A 86 -6.76 8.96 -7.58
CA ILE A 86 -6.11 9.19 -6.27
C ILE A 86 -7.18 9.37 -5.20
N GLU A 87 -7.15 8.53 -4.17
CA GLU A 87 -8.16 8.47 -3.12
C GLU A 87 -7.54 8.76 -1.75
N SER A 88 -7.62 10.02 -1.31
CA SER A 88 -7.12 10.46 0.00
C SER A 88 -8.01 10.05 1.17
N ALA A 89 -9.26 9.64 0.89
CA ALA A 89 -10.21 9.10 1.86
C ALA A 89 -10.50 7.63 1.53
N PRO A 90 -10.89 6.80 2.53
CA PRO A 90 -11.25 5.41 2.29
C PRO A 90 -12.38 5.28 1.27
N ARG A 91 -12.16 4.44 0.26
CA ARG A 91 -13.17 4.02 -0.71
C ARG A 91 -13.57 2.59 -0.47
N PHE A 92 -14.86 2.35 -0.58
CA PHE A 92 -15.49 1.09 -0.24
C PHE A 92 -16.13 0.48 -1.48
N PHE A 93 -15.87 -0.81 -1.67
CA PHE A 93 -16.57 -1.67 -2.59
C PHE A 93 -17.16 -2.83 -1.79
N LEU A 94 -18.46 -3.08 -1.99
CA LEU A 94 -19.18 -4.23 -1.47
C LEU A 94 -19.83 -4.94 -2.63
N GLY A 95 -19.58 -6.24 -2.73
CA GLY A 95 -20.23 -7.11 -3.70
C GLY A 95 -20.30 -8.54 -3.19
N ASP A 96 -20.86 -9.42 -4.01
CA ASP A 96 -21.04 -10.83 -3.65
C ASP A 96 -19.72 -11.56 -3.36
N VAL A 97 -18.62 -11.07 -3.93
CA VAL A 97 -17.26 -11.60 -3.74
C VAL A 97 -16.64 -11.21 -2.39
N GLY A 98 -17.14 -10.16 -1.75
CA GLY A 98 -16.66 -9.67 -0.47
C GLY A 98 -16.57 -8.16 -0.37
N ILE A 99 -15.68 -7.71 0.52
CA ILE A 99 -15.44 -6.31 0.84
C ILE A 99 -14.04 -5.91 0.39
N VAL A 100 -13.93 -4.78 -0.29
CA VAL A 100 -12.66 -4.14 -0.63
C VAL A 100 -12.67 -2.71 -0.14
N VAL A 101 -11.74 -2.35 0.74
CA VAL A 101 -11.55 -0.98 1.22
C VAL A 101 -10.16 -0.51 0.87
N HIS A 102 -10.02 0.65 0.23
CA HIS A 102 -8.71 1.17 -0.16
C HIS A 102 -8.54 2.65 0.11
N GLN A 103 -7.28 3.06 0.33
CA GLN A 103 -6.88 4.44 0.49
C GLN A 103 -5.43 4.63 0.03
N ASP A 104 -5.15 5.78 -0.58
CA ASP A 104 -3.79 6.19 -0.93
C ASP A 104 -3.08 6.89 0.21
N PHE A 105 -1.83 6.45 0.45
CA PHE A 105 -0.91 7.08 1.37
C PHE A 105 0.12 7.88 0.58
N SER A 106 0.17 9.17 0.87
CA SER A 106 1.07 10.12 0.22
C SER A 106 2.00 10.74 1.26
N ILE A 107 3.29 10.83 0.94
CA ILE A 107 4.24 11.66 1.70
C ILE A 107 4.23 13.09 1.16
N VAL A 108 4.05 13.23 -0.16
CA VAL A 108 3.95 14.51 -0.86
C VAL A 108 2.51 14.68 -1.36
N PRO A 109 1.83 15.81 -1.08
CA PRO A 109 0.46 16.03 -1.53
C PRO A 109 0.29 15.80 -3.05
N GLY A 110 -0.78 15.09 -3.43
CA GLY A 110 -1.09 14.78 -4.82
C GLY A 110 -0.18 13.74 -5.48
N ARG A 111 0.72 13.09 -4.72
CA ARG A 111 1.62 12.04 -5.22
C ARG A 111 1.57 10.82 -4.31
N PRO A 112 0.67 9.85 -4.59
CA PRO A 112 0.58 8.63 -3.81
C PRO A 112 1.91 7.88 -3.83
N LEU A 113 2.33 7.41 -2.67
CA LEU A 113 3.45 6.51 -2.52
C LEU A 113 2.95 5.07 -2.64
N ILE A 114 1.96 4.69 -1.83
CA ILE A 114 1.39 3.36 -1.85
C ILE A 114 -0.12 3.45 -1.68
N ARG A 115 -0.82 2.44 -2.18
CA ARG A 115 -2.21 2.19 -1.86
C ARG A 115 -2.31 1.01 -0.91
N ILE A 116 -2.97 1.23 0.22
CA ILE A 116 -3.31 0.14 1.15
C ILE A 116 -4.71 -0.34 0.79
N VAL A 117 -4.88 -1.65 0.69
CA VAL A 117 -6.18 -2.26 0.42
C VAL A 117 -6.45 -3.36 1.43
N ILE A 118 -7.59 -3.30 2.10
CA ILE A 118 -8.13 -4.40 2.90
C ILE A 118 -9.11 -5.14 2.00
N SER A 119 -8.83 -6.41 1.70
CA SER A 119 -9.62 -7.23 0.80
C SER A 119 -10.06 -8.49 1.53
N VAL A 120 -11.34 -8.56 1.88
CA VAL A 120 -11.93 -9.64 2.68
C VAL A 120 -12.94 -10.40 1.83
N PRO A 121 -12.70 -11.68 1.51
CA PRO A 121 -13.67 -12.47 0.76
C PRO A 121 -14.92 -12.76 1.61
N SER A 122 -16.06 -12.93 0.96
CA SER A 122 -17.34 -13.23 1.64
C SER A 122 -17.26 -14.44 2.57
N ASP A 123 -16.56 -15.51 2.17
CA ASP A 123 -16.43 -16.72 2.98
C ASP A 123 -15.79 -16.44 4.35
N LEU A 124 -14.78 -15.56 4.40
CA LEU A 124 -14.09 -15.18 5.63
C LEU A 124 -14.96 -14.31 6.55
N LEU A 125 -15.81 -13.46 5.96
CA LEU A 125 -16.80 -12.67 6.70
C LEU A 125 -17.85 -13.58 7.38
N PHE A 126 -18.30 -14.63 6.69
CA PHE A 126 -19.26 -15.58 7.26
C PHE A 126 -18.68 -16.41 8.40
N GLU A 127 -17.41 -16.81 8.32
CA GLU A 127 -16.73 -17.50 9.42
C GLU A 127 -16.66 -16.64 10.69
N GLU A 128 -16.35 -15.36 10.54
CA GLU A 128 -16.28 -14.42 11.67
C GLU A 128 -17.64 -14.29 12.38
N VAL A 129 -18.71 -14.08 11.62
CA VAL A 129 -20.08 -13.99 12.18
C VAL A 129 -20.47 -15.28 12.90
N ARG A 130 -20.13 -16.45 12.34
CA ARG A 130 -20.42 -17.75 12.97
C ARG A 130 -19.61 -17.97 14.25
N SER A 131 -18.41 -17.42 14.37
CA SER A 131 -17.56 -17.58 15.56
C SER A 131 -18.04 -16.79 16.77
N VAL A 132 -18.89 -15.79 16.57
CA VAL A 132 -19.39 -14.86 17.61
C VAL A 132 -20.83 -15.21 18.06
N LEU A 133 -21.52 -16.08 17.32
CA LEU A 133 -22.85 -16.61 17.64
C LEU A 133 -22.76 -17.96 18.37
#